data_AF-A0A2V7F954-F1
#
_entry.id   AF-A0A2V7F954-F1
#
_cell.length_a   1.000
_cell.length_b   1.000
_cell.length_c   1.000
_cell.angle_alpha   90.00
_cell.angle_beta   90.00
_cell.angle_gamma   90.00
#
_symmetry.space_group_name_H-M   'P 1'
#
loop_
_entity.id
_entity.type
_entity.pdbx_description
1 polymer ?
#
loop_
_entity_poly.entity_id
_entity_poly.type
_entity_poly.pdbx_seq_one_letter_code
_entity_poly.pdbx_strand_id
1 'polypeptide(L)'
;MRRLTVLLALAVLVVAGGCAGLKAGRMFPSPDPAQIIVNVTDKAALVRMFGEPYQVGLDSGDPTWRWFYAAHDAGGEVSKDFSVRFNPNGTVKSYSLTSNFPDDMKKLR
;
A
#
# COMPACT_ATOMS: atom_id res chain seq x y z
N MET A 1 -23.21 -3.56 -41.69
CA MET A 1 -23.51 -4.43 -40.52
C MET A 1 -22.26 -5.10 -39.95
N ARG A 2 -21.50 -5.91 -40.71
CA ARG A 2 -20.27 -6.61 -40.25
C ARG A 2 -19.20 -5.72 -39.60
N ARG A 3 -18.95 -4.51 -40.12
CA ARG A 3 -17.99 -3.54 -39.53
C ARG A 3 -18.46 -2.97 -38.18
N LEU A 4 -19.78 -2.77 -38.03
CA LEU A 4 -20.37 -2.26 -36.79
C LEU A 4 -20.26 -3.32 -35.68
N THR A 5 -20.54 -4.59 -36.02
CA THR A 5 -20.40 -5.72 -35.09
C THR A 5 -18.97 -5.93 -34.61
N VAL A 6 -17.98 -5.76 -35.50
CA VAL A 6 -16.56 -5.85 -35.13
C VAL A 6 -16.14 -4.69 -34.21
N LEU A 7 -16.60 -3.47 -34.47
CA LEU A 7 -16.33 -2.30 -33.62
C LEU A 7 -16.96 -2.46 -32.22
N LEU A 8 -18.19 -2.96 -32.15
CA LEU A 8 -18.86 -3.28 -30.88
C LEU A 8 -18.14 -4.39 -30.11
N ALA A 9 -17.70 -5.46 -30.79
CA ALA A 9 -16.93 -6.53 -30.15
C ALA A 9 -15.59 -6.03 -29.59
N LEU A 10 -14.88 -5.17 -30.33
CA LEU A 10 -13.63 -4.55 -29.87
C LEU A 10 -13.87 -3.63 -28.65
N ALA A 11 -14.96 -2.85 -28.66
CA ALA A 11 -15.31 -1.98 -27.55
C ALA A 11 -15.62 -2.78 -26.27
N VAL A 12 -16.34 -3.90 -26.38
CA VAL A 12 -16.61 -4.81 -25.25
C VAL A 12 -15.33 -5.42 -24.70
N LEU A 13 -14.37 -5.80 -25.56
CA LEU A 13 -13.06 -6.32 -25.15
C LEU A 13 -12.22 -5.27 -24.39
N VAL A 14 -12.25 -4.01 -24.81
CA VAL A 14 -11.52 -2.92 -24.12
C VAL A 14 -12.12 -2.61 -22.74
N VAL A 15 -13.46 -2.61 -22.62
CA VAL A 15 -14.14 -2.38 -21.33
C VAL A 15 -13.95 -3.58 -20.39
N ALA A 16 -13.95 -4.81 -20.91
CA ALA A 16 -13.71 -6.01 -20.11
C ALA A 16 -12.27 -6.13 -19.58
N GLY A 17 -11.28 -5.54 -20.28
CA GLY A 17 -9.89 -5.48 -19.82
C GLY A 17 -9.59 -4.40 -18.79
N GLY A 18 -10.49 -3.43 -18.58
CA GLY A 18 -10.22 -2.21 -17.80
C GLY A 18 -10.02 -2.40 -16.29
N CYS A 19 -10.46 -3.53 -15.72
CA CYS A 19 -10.28 -3.80 -14.28
C CYS A 19 -9.01 -4.58 -13.95
N ALA A 20 -8.38 -5.25 -14.93
CA ALA A 20 -7.27 -6.19 -14.73
C ALA A 20 -5.89 -5.51 -14.48
N GLY A 21 -5.87 -4.23 -14.12
CA GLY A 21 -4.65 -3.46 -13.87
C GLY A 21 -4.82 -2.31 -12.89
N LEU A 22 -5.93 -2.25 -12.15
CA LEU A 22 -6.16 -1.23 -11.16
C LEU A 22 -5.20 -1.44 -9.98
N LYS A 23 -4.25 -0.50 -9.85
CA LYS A 23 -3.33 -0.41 -8.72
C LYS A 23 -3.76 0.77 -7.87
N ALA A 24 -3.88 0.56 -6.56
CA ALA A 24 -4.13 1.62 -5.59
C ALA A 24 -2.88 1.87 -4.75
N GLY A 25 -2.55 3.14 -4.55
CA GLY A 25 -1.37 3.54 -3.78
C GLY A 25 -0.03 3.29 -4.49
N ARG A 26 1.06 3.37 -3.73
CA ARG A 26 2.44 3.25 -4.23
C ARG A 26 3.09 2.04 -3.57
N MET A 27 3.75 1.19 -4.34
CA MET A 27 4.53 0.07 -3.79
C MET A 27 5.63 0.60 -2.86
N PHE A 28 5.79 -0.02 -1.70
CA PHE A 28 6.80 0.31 -0.70
C PHE A 28 7.45 -0.99 -0.18
N PRO A 29 8.70 -0.97 0.33
CA PRO A 29 9.28 -2.15 0.96
C PRO A 29 8.53 -2.49 2.25
N SER A 30 8.36 -3.77 2.56
CA SER A 30 7.72 -4.17 3.82
C SER A 30 8.65 -3.86 5.01
N PRO A 31 8.15 -3.24 6.09
CA PRO A 31 8.96 -2.86 7.24
C PRO A 31 9.57 -4.08 7.94
N ASP A 32 10.85 -3.99 8.29
CA ASP A 32 11.52 -4.94 9.17
C ASP A 32 11.56 -4.37 10.60
N PRO A 33 11.18 -5.14 11.65
CA PRO A 33 11.26 -4.68 13.04
C PRO A 33 12.64 -4.20 13.48
N ALA A 34 13.72 -4.69 12.86
CA ALA A 34 15.08 -4.24 13.16
C ALA A 34 15.38 -2.82 12.63
N GLN A 35 14.58 -2.30 11.69
CA GLN A 35 14.78 -0.98 11.07
C GLN A 35 14.03 0.14 11.80
N ILE A 36 12.99 -0.18 12.56
CA ILE A 36 12.10 0.80 13.21
C ILE A 36 12.21 0.65 14.73
N ILE A 37 13.00 1.53 15.34
CA ILE A 37 13.20 1.57 16.78
C ILE A 37 12.19 2.57 17.37
N VAL A 38 11.25 2.06 18.17
CA VAL A 38 10.24 2.88 18.85
C VAL A 38 10.92 3.95 19.73
N ASN A 39 10.35 5.15 19.75
CA ASN A 39 10.86 6.36 20.40
C ASN A 39 12.20 6.91 19.85
N VAL A 40 12.75 6.31 18.78
CA VAL A 40 14.03 6.72 18.18
C VAL A 40 13.86 7.06 16.70
N THR A 41 13.28 6.16 15.90
CA THR A 41 13.08 6.39 14.47
C THR A 41 12.15 7.59 14.26
N ASP A 42 12.57 8.53 13.43
CA ASP A 42 11.82 9.76 13.13
C ASP A 42 11.10 9.70 11.77
N LYS A 43 10.27 10.71 11.52
CA LYS A 43 9.55 10.88 10.25
C LYS A 43 10.47 10.88 9.03
N ALA A 44 11.63 11.55 9.12
CA ALA A 44 12.55 11.65 8.00
C ALA A 44 13.17 10.29 7.65
N ALA A 45 13.47 9.46 8.65
CA ALA A 45 13.93 8.09 8.46
C ALA A 45 12.87 7.24 7.76
N LEU A 46 11.60 7.35 8.15
CA LEU A 46 10.51 6.64 7.48
C LEU A 46 10.36 7.06 6.01
N VAL A 47 10.45 8.35 5.69
CA VAL A 47 10.43 8.81 4.28
C VAL A 47 11.61 8.25 3.49
N ARG A 48 12.80 8.18 4.08
CA ARG A 48 13.97 7.56 3.42
C ARG A 48 13.78 6.06 3.17
N MET A 49 13.10 5.35 4.07
CA MET A 49 12.87 3.90 3.95
C MET A 49 11.71 3.54 3.04
N PHE A 50 10.59 4.27 3.11
CA PHE A 50 9.31 3.88 2.51
C PHE A 50 8.78 4.89 1.47
N GLY A 51 9.42 6.06 1.35
CA GLY A 51 8.92 7.18 0.56
C GLY A 51 7.83 7.97 1.29
N GLU A 52 7.25 8.95 0.59
CA GLU A 52 6.14 9.76 1.13
C GLU A 52 4.92 8.88 1.51
N PRO A 53 4.25 9.15 2.63
CA PRO A 53 3.06 8.40 3.03
C PRO A 53 1.91 8.66 2.06
N TYR A 54 1.06 7.65 1.88
CA TYR A 54 -0.17 7.75 1.09
C TYR A 54 -1.24 8.60 1.80
N GLN A 55 -1.32 8.49 3.12
CA GLN A 55 -2.26 9.25 3.95
C GLN A 55 -1.57 9.74 5.23
N VAL A 56 -2.02 10.91 5.71
CA VAL A 56 -1.65 11.48 7.00
C VAL A 56 -2.92 11.80 7.81
N GLY A 57 -2.88 11.67 9.12
CA GLY A 57 -4.06 11.85 9.97
C GLY A 57 -3.75 11.91 11.46
N LEU A 58 -4.77 11.59 12.27
CA LEU A 58 -4.72 11.53 13.72
C LEU A 58 -5.36 10.24 14.21
N ASP A 59 -4.79 9.63 15.24
CA ASP A 59 -5.40 8.57 16.04
C ASP A 59 -5.31 8.97 17.51
N SER A 60 -6.46 9.21 18.14
CA SER A 60 -6.53 9.59 19.55
C SER A 60 -5.67 10.83 19.90
N GLY A 61 -5.52 11.75 18.93
CA GLY A 61 -4.69 12.95 19.05
C GLY A 61 -3.23 12.78 18.65
N ASP A 62 -2.75 11.54 18.47
CA ASP A 62 -1.40 11.29 17.97
C ASP A 62 -1.37 11.41 16.44
N PRO A 63 -0.38 12.09 15.84
CA PRO A 63 -0.20 12.10 14.39
C PRO A 63 0.00 10.68 13.83
N THR A 64 -0.59 10.39 12.68
CA THR A 64 -0.45 9.10 11.99
C THR A 64 -0.08 9.27 10.53
N TRP A 65 0.78 8.38 10.04
CA TRP A 65 1.11 8.23 8.61
C TRP A 65 0.80 6.80 8.16
N ARG A 66 0.39 6.65 6.90
CA ARG A 66 0.02 5.35 6.32
C ARG A 66 0.60 5.20 4.92
N TRP A 67 1.17 4.04 4.65
CA TRP A 67 1.54 3.56 3.33
C TRP A 67 0.61 2.41 2.95
N PHE A 68 0.01 2.50 1.78
CA PHE A 68 -0.93 1.50 1.29
C PHE A 68 -0.59 1.15 -0.15
N TYR A 69 -0.68 -0.14 -0.46
CA TYR A 69 -0.62 -0.64 -1.82
C TYR A 69 -1.61 -1.78 -1.99
N ALA A 70 -2.36 -1.75 -3.09
CA ALA A 70 -3.16 -2.88 -3.55
C ALA A 70 -3.05 -3.04 -5.07
N ALA A 71 -3.06 -4.28 -5.52
CA ALA A 71 -3.09 -4.64 -6.93
C ALA A 71 -3.89 -5.92 -7.14
N HIS A 72 -4.54 -6.02 -8.29
CA HIS A 72 -5.10 -7.28 -8.79
C HIS A 72 -4.18 -7.87 -9.85
N ASP A 73 -3.94 -9.17 -9.76
CA ASP A 73 -3.31 -9.96 -10.81
C ASP A 73 -4.08 -11.28 -11.05
N ALA A 74 -3.52 -12.16 -11.89
CA ALA A 74 -4.15 -13.44 -12.23
C ALA A 74 -4.31 -14.39 -11.02
N GLY A 75 -3.56 -14.17 -9.94
CA GLY A 75 -3.60 -14.93 -8.69
C GLY A 75 -4.55 -14.34 -7.62
N GLY A 76 -5.13 -13.17 -7.86
CA GLY A 76 -6.09 -12.53 -6.96
C GLY A 76 -5.70 -11.09 -6.57
N GLU A 77 -6.27 -10.61 -5.47
CA GLU A 77 -5.91 -9.31 -4.89
C GLU A 77 -4.75 -9.47 -3.91
N VAL A 78 -3.69 -8.68 -4.12
CA VAL A 78 -2.64 -8.49 -3.12
C VAL A 78 -2.69 -7.08 -2.58
N SER A 79 -2.59 -6.95 -1.26
CA SER A 79 -2.54 -5.67 -0.58
C SER A 79 -1.64 -5.71 0.64
N LYS A 80 -1.12 -4.53 0.97
CA LYS A 80 -0.46 -4.30 2.24
C LYS A 80 -0.66 -2.88 2.73
N ASP A 81 -0.72 -2.77 4.04
CA ASP A 81 -1.02 -1.56 4.77
C ASP A 81 -0.04 -1.44 5.93
N PHE A 82 0.75 -0.38 5.89
CA PHE A 82 1.71 -0.05 6.92
C PHE A 82 1.30 1.28 7.54
N SER A 83 0.98 1.25 8.84
CA SER A 83 0.56 2.42 9.59
C SER A 83 1.53 2.71 10.73
N VAL A 84 1.77 3.99 10.96
CA VAL A 84 2.67 4.48 12.01
C VAL A 84 1.96 5.60 12.78
N ARG A 85 2.01 5.51 14.11
CA ARG A 85 1.59 6.56 15.03
C ARG A 85 2.81 7.21 15.65
N PHE A 86 2.79 8.52 15.81
CA PHE A 86 3.94 9.30 16.28
C PHE A 86 3.74 9.84 17.69
N ASN A 87 4.85 9.98 18.39
CA ASN A 87 4.94 10.80 19.60
C ASN A 87 4.86 12.30 19.23
N PRO A 88 4.57 13.19 20.20
CA PRO A 88 4.58 14.64 19.97
C PRO A 88 5.89 15.19 19.41
N ASN A 89 7.03 14.55 19.73
CA ASN A 89 8.35 14.92 19.21
C ASN A 89 8.64 14.38 17.79
N GLY A 90 7.68 13.72 17.15
CA GLY A 90 7.82 13.21 15.78
C GLY A 90 8.54 11.86 15.65
N THR A 91 8.91 11.20 16.75
CA THR A 91 9.42 9.82 16.74
C THR A 91 8.30 8.79 16.67
N VAL A 92 8.60 7.58 16.22
CA VAL A 92 7.64 6.47 16.16
C VAL A 92 7.18 6.11 17.58
N LYS A 93 5.86 6.15 17.81
CA LYS A 93 5.22 5.68 19.05
C LYS A 93 4.81 4.21 18.94
N SER A 94 4.23 3.84 17.80
CA SER A 94 3.83 2.46 17.48
C SER A 94 3.64 2.31 15.98
N TYR A 95 3.70 1.09 15.47
CA TYR A 95 3.43 0.80 14.06
C TYR A 95 2.79 -0.57 13.88
N SER A 96 2.16 -0.79 12.73
CA SER A 96 1.59 -2.08 12.34
C SER A 96 1.72 -2.31 10.85
N LEU A 97 1.93 -3.57 10.47
CA LEU A 97 1.87 -4.04 9.09
C LEU A 97 0.79 -5.11 8.99
N THR A 98 -0.14 -4.95 8.06
CA THR A 98 -1.00 -6.04 7.58
C THR A 98 -0.75 -6.26 6.10
N SER A 99 -0.61 -7.51 5.70
CA SER A 99 -0.22 -7.85 4.33
C SER A 99 -0.69 -9.26 3.98
N ASN A 100 -1.09 -9.45 2.73
CA ASN A 100 -1.26 -10.77 2.13
C ASN A 100 -0.23 -11.05 1.01
N PHE A 101 0.82 -10.22 0.89
CA PHE A 101 1.91 -10.49 -0.05
C PHE A 101 2.59 -11.81 0.31
N PRO A 102 2.89 -12.68 -0.67
CA PRO A 102 3.47 -13.99 -0.41
C PRO A 102 4.74 -13.96 0.47
N ASP A 103 5.64 -13.00 0.23
CA ASP A 103 6.89 -12.90 1.00
C ASP A 103 6.69 -12.33 2.40
N ASP A 104 5.70 -11.47 2.62
CA ASP A 104 5.34 -10.99 3.95
C ASP A 104 4.68 -12.13 4.76
N MET A 105 3.77 -12.87 4.12
CA MET A 105 3.09 -14.00 4.73
C MET A 105 4.05 -15.09 5.20
N LYS A 106 5.12 -15.36 4.44
CA LYS A 106 6.20 -16.30 4.85
C LYS A 106 6.96 -15.83 6.09
N LYS A 107 7.02 -14.52 6.36
CA LYS A 107 7.73 -13.95 7.51
C LYS A 107 6.84 -13.80 8.74
N LEU A 108 5.53 -13.64 8.53
CA LEU A 108 4.55 -13.33 9.58
C LEU A 108 3.78 -14.55 10.11
N ARG A 109 3.87 -15.72 9.45
CA ARG A 109 3.20 -16.98 9.82
C ARG A 109 4.20 -18.11 9.93
#